data_AF-A0A7X2T016-F1
#
_entry.id   AF-A0A7X2T016-F1
#
_cell.length_a   1.000
_cell.length_b   1.000
_cell.length_c   1.000
_cell.angle_alpha   90.00
_cell.angle_beta   90.00
_cell.angle_gamma   90.00
#
_symmetry.space_group_name_H-M   'P 1'
#
loop_
_entity.id
_entity.type
_entity.pdbx_description
1 polymer ?
#
loop_
_entity_poly.entity_id
_entity_poly.type
_entity_poly.pdbx_seq_one_letter_code
_entity_poly.pdbx_strand_id
1 'polypeptide(L)'
;MINFFTKDKKSIELILLEEKIHVEGQVPKEKIAELMAKHLKSYLGPDVDVTRDGGYFYVYWSHIRNFFYVYTYAYGQIISRALYEKWKADPSYAKKIKEFLSAGRSMSPENIFKAIGIDTSKTSFFEDGLKGIERDIDRLEKLTSK
;
A
#
# COMPACT_ATOMS: atom_id res chain seq x y z
N MET A 1 -4.75 -18.34 -4.64
CA MET A 1 -3.84 -17.18 -4.88
C MET A 1 -4.64 -15.88 -4.97
N ILE A 2 -5.35 -15.58 -3.89
CA ILE A 2 -6.24 -14.43 -3.76
C ILE A 2 -5.39 -13.16 -3.71
N ASN A 3 -5.64 -12.24 -4.64
CA ASN A 3 -4.96 -10.96 -4.81
C ASN A 3 -5.11 -10.06 -3.57
N PHE A 4 -4.22 -10.19 -2.60
CA PHE A 4 -4.08 -9.23 -1.50
C PHE A 4 -3.33 -7.95 -1.93
N PHE A 5 -2.94 -7.87 -3.19
CA PHE A 5 -2.34 -6.69 -3.81
C PHE A 5 -3.26 -5.46 -3.91
N THR A 6 -4.52 -5.54 -3.48
CA THR A 6 -5.54 -4.51 -3.77
C THR A 6 -5.37 -3.18 -3.05
N LYS A 7 -4.52 -3.09 -2.01
CA LYS A 7 -4.15 -1.80 -1.39
C LYS A 7 -2.73 -1.35 -1.79
N ASP A 8 -1.77 -2.26 -1.81
CA ASP A 8 -0.38 -1.92 -2.10
C ASP A 8 -0.11 -1.66 -3.59
N LYS A 9 -0.67 -2.48 -4.52
CA LYS A 9 -0.61 -2.15 -5.95
C LYS A 9 -1.51 -0.97 -6.30
N LYS A 10 -2.64 -0.80 -5.61
CA LYS A 10 -3.55 0.32 -5.86
C LYS A 10 -2.83 1.65 -5.69
N SER A 11 -2.10 1.83 -4.59
CA SER A 11 -1.34 3.07 -4.39
C SER A 11 -0.22 3.27 -5.42
N ILE A 12 0.45 2.21 -5.85
CA ILE A 12 1.51 2.28 -6.89
C ILE A 12 0.92 2.66 -8.25
N GLU A 13 -0.18 2.03 -8.65
CA GLU A 13 -0.82 2.29 -9.94
C GLU A 13 -1.47 3.69 -9.97
N LEU A 14 -1.87 4.24 -8.82
CA LEU A 14 -2.33 5.62 -8.70
C LEU A 14 -1.20 6.64 -8.80
N ILE A 15 0.00 6.33 -8.33
CA ILE A 15 1.18 7.17 -8.58
C ILE A 15 1.39 7.33 -10.09
N LEU A 16 1.27 6.24 -10.86
CA LEU A 16 1.42 6.29 -12.32
C LEU A 16 0.35 7.15 -13.00
N LEU A 17 -0.88 7.14 -12.47
CA LEU A 17 -1.94 8.04 -12.94
C LEU A 17 -1.64 9.50 -12.59
N GLU A 18 -1.22 9.79 -11.36
CA GLU A 18 -0.87 11.12 -10.90
C GLU A 18 0.32 11.70 -11.68
N GLU A 19 1.37 10.91 -11.91
CA GLU A 19 2.51 11.26 -12.76
C GLU A 19 2.07 11.62 -14.18
N LYS A 20 1.19 10.81 -14.76
CA LYS A 20 0.70 11.05 -16.12
C LYS A 20 -0.11 12.35 -16.22
N ILE A 21 -1.00 12.60 -15.26
CA ILE A 21 -1.76 13.86 -15.19
C ILE A 21 -0.81 15.05 -15.00
N HIS A 22 0.23 14.90 -14.17
CA HIS A 22 1.19 15.95 -13.92
C HIS A 22 2.03 16.31 -15.16
N VAL A 23 2.42 15.32 -15.97
CA VAL A 23 3.20 15.52 -17.19
C VAL A 23 2.35 16.05 -18.35
N GLU A 24 1.14 15.51 -18.55
CA GLU A 24 0.27 15.88 -19.69
C GLU A 24 -0.55 17.16 -19.45
N GLY A 25 -0.72 17.58 -18.19
CA GLY A 25 -1.49 18.77 -17.84
C GLY A 25 -3.00 18.55 -17.99
N GLN A 26 -3.63 19.14 -19.01
CA GLN A 26 -5.08 19.03 -19.21
C GLN A 26 -5.47 17.67 -19.80
N VAL A 27 -5.86 16.73 -18.93
CA VAL A 27 -6.33 15.40 -19.30
C VAL A 27 -7.87 15.35 -19.31
N PRO A 28 -8.54 14.92 -20.40
CA PRO A 28 -9.99 14.76 -20.43
C PRO A 28 -10.49 13.77 -19.37
N LYS A 29 -11.69 14.00 -18.83
CA LYS A 29 -12.28 13.13 -17.78
C LYS A 29 -12.42 11.68 -18.23
N GLU A 30 -12.76 11.45 -19.50
CA GLU A 30 -12.85 10.13 -20.12
C GLU A 30 -11.50 9.44 -20.09
N LYS A 31 -10.41 10.19 -20.32
CA LYS A 31 -9.06 9.63 -20.32
C LYS A 31 -8.58 9.26 -18.92
N ILE A 32 -8.93 10.07 -17.91
CA ILE A 32 -8.66 9.74 -16.50
C ILE A 32 -9.44 8.47 -16.12
N ALA A 33 -10.71 8.36 -16.50
CA ALA A 33 -11.53 7.18 -16.25
C ALA A 33 -10.96 5.92 -16.92
N GLU A 34 -10.50 6.00 -18.18
CA GLU A 34 -9.83 4.90 -18.87
C GLU A 34 -8.58 4.43 -18.13
N LEU A 35 -7.73 5.36 -17.69
CA LEU A 35 -6.51 5.03 -16.96
C LEU A 35 -6.86 4.41 -15.60
N MET A 36 -7.82 4.98 -14.87
CA MET A 36 -8.33 4.42 -13.62
C MET A 36 -8.85 2.99 -13.80
N ALA A 37 -9.66 2.73 -14.84
CA ALA A 37 -10.18 1.40 -15.12
C ALA A 37 -9.06 0.40 -15.46
N LYS A 38 -8.07 0.83 -16.25
CA LYS A 38 -6.86 0.03 -16.55
C LYS A 38 -6.12 -0.37 -15.28
N HIS A 39 -5.88 0.59 -14.38
CA HIS A 39 -5.17 0.38 -13.12
C HIS A 39 -5.99 -0.48 -12.14
N LEU A 40 -7.30 -0.22 -12.00
CA LEU A 40 -8.22 -1.05 -11.22
C LEU A 40 -8.13 -2.52 -11.66
N LYS A 41 -8.17 -2.77 -12.97
CA LYS A 41 -8.10 -4.13 -13.52
C LYS A 41 -6.76 -4.81 -13.22
N SER A 42 -5.64 -4.08 -13.16
CA SER A 42 -4.31 -4.68 -12.93
C SER A 42 -4.15 -5.29 -11.53
N TYR A 43 -4.78 -4.69 -10.51
CA TYR A 43 -4.63 -5.15 -9.13
C TYR A 43 -5.84 -5.88 -8.54
N LEU A 44 -7.04 -5.73 -9.12
CA LEU A 44 -8.22 -6.50 -8.70
C LEU A 44 -8.17 -7.95 -9.23
N GLY A 45 -7.50 -8.17 -10.37
CA GLY A 45 -7.36 -9.49 -10.97
C GLY A 45 -8.54 -9.91 -11.85
N PRO A 46 -8.49 -11.11 -12.43
CA PRO A 46 -9.42 -11.56 -13.46
C PRO A 46 -10.83 -11.85 -12.95
N ASP A 47 -10.99 -12.11 -11.65
CA ASP A 47 -12.28 -12.48 -11.05
C ASP A 47 -13.20 -11.27 -10.80
N VAL A 48 -12.69 -10.04 -11.00
CA VAL A 48 -13.44 -8.80 -10.80
C VAL A 48 -13.66 -8.11 -12.14
N ASP A 49 -14.93 -7.93 -12.51
CA ASP A 49 -15.28 -7.15 -13.70
C ASP A 49 -15.18 -5.64 -13.40
N VAL A 50 -14.34 -4.95 -14.17
CA VAL A 50 -14.17 -3.50 -14.08
C VAL A 50 -14.91 -2.89 -15.26
N THR A 51 -16.10 -2.36 -14.97
CA THR A 51 -16.93 -1.71 -15.98
C THR A 51 -16.30 -0.43 -16.50
N ARG A 52 -16.71 0.01 -17.69
CA ARG A 52 -16.30 1.28 -18.28
C ARG A 52 -16.57 2.46 -17.32
N ASP A 53 -17.73 2.44 -16.67
CA ASP A 53 -18.13 3.50 -15.73
C ASP A 53 -17.41 3.40 -14.38
N GLY A 54 -16.91 2.20 -14.01
CA GLY A 54 -16.08 1.99 -12.83
C GLY A 54 -14.82 2.86 -12.82
N GLY A 55 -14.32 3.25 -13.99
CA GLY A 55 -13.23 4.21 -14.14
C GLY A 55 -13.51 5.57 -13.50
N TYR A 56 -14.76 6.04 -13.47
CA TYR A 56 -15.14 7.33 -12.88
C TYR A 56 -15.15 7.33 -11.35
N PHE A 57 -14.84 6.22 -10.68
CA PHE A 57 -14.73 6.14 -9.23
C PHE A 57 -13.79 7.21 -8.63
N TYR A 58 -12.78 7.67 -9.39
CA TYR A 58 -11.88 8.75 -8.95
C TYR A 58 -12.61 10.07 -8.62
N VAL A 59 -13.82 10.29 -9.15
CA VAL A 59 -14.64 11.48 -8.86
C VAL A 59 -15.06 11.51 -7.39
N TYR A 60 -15.30 10.36 -6.77
CA TYR A 60 -15.65 10.28 -5.35
C TYR A 60 -14.43 10.22 -4.43
N TRP A 61 -13.26 9.85 -4.97
CA TRP A 61 -12.06 9.70 -4.17
C TRP A 61 -11.32 11.02 -4.00
N SER A 62 -11.57 11.72 -2.90
CA SER A 62 -10.96 13.03 -2.62
C SER A 62 -9.43 13.02 -2.47
N HIS A 63 -8.84 11.91 -2.01
CA HIS A 63 -7.40 11.86 -1.75
C HIS A 63 -6.53 11.89 -3.02
N ILE A 64 -7.06 11.53 -4.19
CA ILE A 64 -6.33 11.58 -5.47
C ILE A 64 -5.98 13.01 -5.92
N ARG A 65 -6.54 14.03 -5.23
CA ARG A 65 -6.26 15.45 -5.48
C ARG A 65 -5.08 15.94 -4.65
N ASN A 66 -4.61 15.15 -3.69
CA ASN A 66 -3.39 15.40 -2.94
C ASN A 66 -2.29 14.54 -3.54
N PHE A 67 -1.49 15.14 -4.43
CA PHE A 67 -0.39 14.45 -5.13
C PHE A 67 0.50 13.67 -4.16
N PHE A 68 0.74 12.41 -4.47
CA PHE A 68 1.54 11.47 -3.70
C PHE A 68 1.07 11.26 -2.26
N TYR A 69 -0.20 11.53 -1.93
CA TYR A 69 -0.70 11.24 -0.59
C TYR A 69 -0.99 9.75 -0.41
N VAL A 70 -1.56 9.11 -1.43
CA VAL A 70 -2.15 7.76 -1.30
C VAL A 70 -1.11 6.66 -1.10
N TYR A 71 0.14 6.85 -1.55
CA TYR A 71 1.23 5.89 -1.30
C TYR A 71 1.56 5.72 0.18
N THR A 72 1.36 6.77 0.98
CA THR A 72 1.66 6.74 2.41
C THR A 72 0.82 5.71 3.16
N TYR A 73 -0.39 5.38 2.66
CA TYR A 73 -1.20 4.30 3.23
C TYR A 73 -0.59 2.93 2.98
N ALA A 74 -0.23 2.62 1.73
CA ALA A 74 0.42 1.35 1.39
C ALA A 74 1.72 1.19 2.20
N TYR A 75 2.55 2.23 2.18
CA TYR A 75 3.79 2.30 2.95
C TYR A 75 3.57 2.06 4.45
N GLY A 76 2.61 2.76 5.05
CA GLY A 76 2.28 2.61 6.47
C GLY A 76 1.71 1.23 6.83
N GLN A 77 0.89 0.63 5.96
CA GLN A 77 0.35 -0.71 6.18
C GLN A 77 1.45 -1.77 6.15
N ILE A 78 2.33 -1.74 5.15
CA ILE A 78 3.39 -2.74 5.05
C ILE A 78 4.43 -2.61 6.18
N ILE A 79 4.75 -1.37 6.59
CA ILE A 79 5.59 -1.12 7.77
C ILE A 79 4.92 -1.65 9.03
N SER A 80 3.64 -1.33 9.24
CA SER A 80 2.90 -1.79 10.42
C SER A 80 2.91 -3.32 10.50
N ARG A 81 2.75 -3.99 9.35
CA ARG A 81 2.83 -5.45 9.29
C ARG A 81 4.23 -5.96 9.60
N ALA A 82 5.28 -5.38 9.02
CA ALA A 82 6.65 -5.79 9.28
C ALA A 82 7.04 -5.61 10.75
N LEU A 83 6.65 -4.49 11.38
CA LEU A 83 6.83 -4.25 12.82
C LEU A 83 6.10 -5.30 13.68
N TYR A 84 4.87 -5.66 13.27
CA TYR A 84 4.11 -6.71 13.94
C TYR A 84 4.81 -8.07 13.85
N GLU A 85 5.35 -8.45 12.69
CA GLU A 85 6.10 -9.71 12.55
C GLU A 85 7.38 -9.72 13.40
N LYS A 86 8.09 -8.59 13.52
CA LYS A 86 9.25 -8.48 14.44
C LYS A 86 8.83 -8.65 15.90
N TRP A 87 7.74 -8.01 16.33
CA TRP A 87 7.21 -8.16 17.69
C TRP A 87 6.71 -9.57 17.98
N LYS A 88 6.07 -10.23 17.00
CA LYS A 88 5.59 -11.61 17.13
C LYS A 88 6.75 -12.59 17.30
N ALA A 89 7.88 -12.36 16.61
CA ALA A 89 9.09 -13.16 16.74
C ALA A 89 9.86 -12.87 18.05
N ASP A 90 9.87 -11.60 18.49
CA ASP A 90 10.49 -11.16 19.73
C ASP A 90 9.63 -10.10 20.43
N PRO A 91 8.90 -10.46 21.50
CA PRO A 91 8.07 -9.52 22.25
C PRO A 91 8.83 -8.31 22.82
N SER A 92 10.15 -8.42 23.02
CA SER A 92 10.99 -7.31 23.49
C SER A 92 11.05 -6.15 22.48
N TYR A 93 10.78 -6.44 21.20
CA TYR A 93 10.70 -5.46 20.12
C TYR A 93 9.59 -4.40 20.35
N ALA A 94 8.64 -4.65 21.25
CA ALA A 94 7.68 -3.65 21.70
C ALA A 94 8.34 -2.36 22.21
N LYS A 95 9.56 -2.43 22.77
CA LYS A 95 10.33 -1.25 23.17
C LYS A 95 10.65 -0.35 21.98
N LYS A 96 11.08 -0.93 20.85
CA LYS A 96 11.37 -0.20 19.60
C LYS A 96 10.10 0.40 18.98
N ILE A 97 8.97 -0.31 19.02
CA ILE A 97 7.69 0.23 18.57
C ILE A 97 7.26 1.43 19.44
N LYS A 98 7.43 1.36 20.76
CA LYS A 98 7.15 2.49 21.65
C LYS A 98 8.05 3.69 21.37
N GLU A 99 9.32 3.46 21.08
CA GLU A 99 10.27 4.51 20.68
C GLU A 99 9.84 5.18 19.38
N PHE A 100 9.49 4.38 18.36
CA PHE A 100 8.91 4.86 17.10
C PHE A 100 7.70 5.76 17.31
N LEU A 101 6.71 5.28 18.09
CA LEU A 101 5.47 6.03 18.33
C LEU A 101 5.71 7.31 19.14
N SER A 102 6.64 7.27 20.10
CA SER A 102 7.00 8.42 20.94
C SER A 102 7.70 9.53 20.15
N ALA A 103 8.37 9.19 19.04
CA ALA A 103 9.07 10.17 18.22
C ALA A 103 8.11 11.18 17.54
N GLY A 104 6.85 10.81 17.30
CA GLY A 104 5.86 11.68 16.68
C GLY A 104 6.36 12.31 15.37
N ARG A 105 6.41 13.64 15.30
CA ARG A 105 6.92 14.41 14.15
C ARG A 105 8.27 15.10 14.44
N SER A 106 9.04 14.60 15.41
CA SER A 106 10.29 15.23 15.87
C SER A 106 11.43 15.22 14.84
N MET A 107 11.40 14.29 13.87
CA MET A 107 12.40 14.17 12.81
C MET A 107 11.78 13.61 11.53
N SER A 108 12.56 13.52 10.45
CA SER A 108 12.08 12.93 9.19
C SER A 108 11.70 11.45 9.39
N PRO A 109 10.73 10.90 8.64
CA PRO A 109 10.35 9.49 8.73
C PRO A 109 11.55 8.54 8.63
N GLU A 110 12.46 8.80 7.69
CA GLU A 110 13.69 8.03 7.50
C GLU A 110 14.54 7.98 8.77
N ASN A 111 14.73 9.12 9.44
CA ASN A 111 15.53 9.19 10.66
C ASN A 111 14.83 8.49 11.84
N ILE A 112 13.49 8.56 11.93
CA ILE A 112 12.74 7.81 12.96
C ILE A 112 12.95 6.30 12.77
N PHE A 113 12.85 5.80 11.53
CA PHE A 113 13.07 4.38 11.26
C PHE A 113 14.52 3.96 11.52
N LYS A 114 15.50 4.78 11.14
CA LYS A 114 16.92 4.50 11.45
C LYS A 114 17.18 4.44 12.95
N ALA A 115 16.55 5.29 13.76
CA ALA A 115 16.72 5.29 15.22
C ALA A 115 16.33 3.95 15.87
N ILE A 116 15.29 3.28 15.35
CA ILE A 116 14.88 1.95 15.83
C ILE A 116 15.60 0.79 15.11
N GLY A 117 16.56 1.11 14.25
CA GLY A 117 17.37 0.14 13.50
C GLY A 117 16.67 -0.45 12.27
N ILE A 118 15.81 0.33 11.61
CA ILE A 118 15.14 -0.06 10.36
C ILE A 118 15.66 0.82 9.22
N ASP A 119 16.18 0.18 8.18
CA ASP A 119 16.54 0.83 6.92
C ASP A 119 15.43 0.59 5.89
N THR A 120 14.61 1.62 5.67
CA THR A 120 13.49 1.57 4.73
C THR A 120 13.90 1.69 3.26
N SER A 121 15.20 1.78 2.97
CA SER A 121 15.72 1.63 1.59
C SER A 121 15.90 0.16 1.19
N LYS A 122 15.87 -0.77 2.16
CA LYS A 122 16.06 -2.21 1.92
C LYS A 122 14.73 -2.90 1.66
N THR A 123 14.60 -3.54 0.50
CA THR A 123 13.40 -4.30 0.11
C THR A 123 13.08 -5.43 1.08
N SER A 124 14.12 -6.06 1.64
CA SER A 124 14.00 -7.16 2.60
C SER A 124 13.11 -6.85 3.81
N PHE A 125 13.09 -5.58 4.26
CA PHE A 125 12.23 -5.18 5.36
C PHE A 125 10.74 -5.27 4.99
N PHE A 126 10.39 -4.87 3.77
CA PHE A 126 9.01 -4.93 3.28
C PHE A 126 8.59 -6.36 2.93
N GLU A 127 9.53 -7.18 2.43
CA GLU A 127 9.31 -8.60 2.17
C GLU A 127 8.88 -9.39 3.41
N ASP A 128 9.44 -9.08 4.59
CA ASP A 128 9.02 -9.69 5.86
C ASP A 128 7.53 -9.42 6.15
N GLY A 129 7.07 -8.20 5.87
CA GLY A 129 5.66 -7.82 6.00
C GLY A 129 4.76 -8.56 5.01
N LEU A 130 5.18 -8.67 3.75
CA LEU A 130 4.43 -9.37 2.70
C LEU A 130 4.30 -10.87 3.00
N LYS A 131 5.37 -11.51 3.47
CA LYS A 131 5.33 -12.92 3.91
C LYS A 131 4.35 -13.14 5.06
N GLY A 132 4.17 -12.14 5.93
CA GLY A 132 3.15 -12.18 6.97
C GLY A 132 1.74 -12.27 6.39
N ILE A 133 1.44 -11.41 5.43
CA ILE A 133 0.16 -11.39 4.71
C ILE A 133 -0.06 -12.72 3.97
N GLU A 134 0.94 -13.23 3.26
CA GLU A 134 0.87 -14.51 2.56
C GLU A 134 0.48 -15.65 3.50
N ARG A 135 1.10 -15.73 4.68
CA ARG A 135 0.73 -16.73 5.70
C ARG A 135 -0.72 -16.62 6.17
N ASP A 136 -1.26 -15.40 6.27
CA ASP A 136 -2.67 -15.22 6.67
C ASP A 136 -3.62 -15.69 5.58
N ILE A 137 -3.27 -15.48 4.31
CA ILE A 137 -4.04 -15.98 3.16
C ILE A 137 -4.00 -17.50 3.13
N ASP A 138 -2.81 -18.11 3.23
CA ASP A 138 -2.67 -19.57 3.27
C ASP A 138 -3.47 -20.19 4.41
N ARG A 139 -3.49 -19.53 5.57
CA ARG A 139 -4.29 -19.96 6.71
C ARG A 139 -5.78 -19.87 6.41
N LEU A 140 -6.23 -18.78 5.78
CA LEU A 140 -7.62 -18.61 5.39
C LEU A 140 -8.05 -19.66 4.37
N GLU A 141 -7.24 -19.92 3.35
CA GLU A 141 -7.50 -20.94 2.33
C GLU A 141 -7.69 -22.32 3.00
N LYS A 142 -6.81 -22.72 3.92
CA LYS A 142 -6.93 -23.99 4.68
C LYS A 142 -8.20 -24.10 5.54
N LEU A 143 -8.67 -22.98 6.09
CA LEU A 143 -9.87 -22.96 6.93
C LEU A 143 -11.16 -23.00 6.11
N THR A 144 -11.09 -22.66 4.82
CA THR A 144 -12.25 -22.52 3.93
C THR A 144 -12.33 -23.61 2.86
N SER A 145 -11.24 -24.30 2.59
CA SER A 145 -11.23 -25.53 1.79
C SER A 145 -12.06 -26.61 2.47
N LYS A 146 -13.24 -26.88 1.90
CA LYS A 146 -14.07 -28.06 2.20
C LYS A 146 -13.57 -29.28 1.44
#